data_AF-A0A8T1GQR2-F1
#
_entry.id   AF-A0A8T1GQR2-F1
#
_cell.length_a   1.000
_cell.length_b   1.000
_cell.length_c   1.000
_cell.angle_alpha   90.00
_cell.angle_beta   90.00
_cell.angle_gamma   90.00
#
_symmetry.space_group_name_H-M   'P 1'
#
loop_
_entity.id
_entity.type
_entity.pdbx_description
1 polymer ?
#
loop_
_entity_poly.entity_id
_entity_poly.type
_entity_poly.pdbx_seq_one_letter_code
_entity_poly.pdbx_strand_id
1 'polypeptide(L)'
;MSDEFNAANRSFRPGDDHMWTSLEKPDGVNGALELYSHNMTSTKCDDDGTCYFYIKTVDEVNVIHVYNMYTHPPSFQDVYFWYRGAMVQSWNKFCYQGGMLEVRAQLPGVTDPESGNPDIALGENGKVQNTKFYPTWPGIWMLGNLGRAIFSASTNRMWPYSYDECDADVFDPSFQRISACEDNPGYGLNPNQG
;
A
#
# COMPACT_ATOMS: atom_id res chain seq x y z
N MET A 1 1.87 -17.57 -10.56
CA MET A 1 0.64 -16.79 -10.82
C MET A 1 1.10 -15.42 -11.31
N SER A 2 0.51 -14.90 -12.39
CA SER A 2 0.89 -13.63 -13.04
C SER A 2 -0.35 -12.93 -13.58
N ASP A 3 -0.23 -11.64 -13.87
CA ASP A 3 -1.28 -10.84 -14.52
C ASP A 3 -0.63 -9.83 -15.45
N GLU A 4 -0.98 -9.90 -16.73
CA GLU A 4 -0.47 -9.03 -17.79
C GLU A 4 -1.37 -7.81 -18.02
N PHE A 5 -2.53 -7.73 -17.35
CA PHE A 5 -3.49 -6.62 -17.47
C PHE A 5 -4.07 -6.37 -18.87
N ASN A 6 -4.13 -7.40 -19.72
CA ASN A 6 -4.55 -7.35 -21.14
C ASN A 6 -6.05 -7.13 -21.41
N ALA A 7 -6.87 -6.92 -20.38
CA ALA A 7 -8.29 -6.60 -20.55
C ALA A 7 -8.52 -5.18 -20.06
N ALA A 8 -8.97 -4.28 -20.95
CA ALA A 8 -9.26 -2.88 -20.61
C ALA A 8 -10.45 -2.74 -19.66
N ASN A 9 -10.46 -1.64 -18.90
CA ASN A 9 -11.55 -1.23 -18.02
C ASN A 9 -11.91 -2.27 -16.94
N ARG A 10 -10.94 -3.04 -16.45
CA ARG A 10 -11.17 -3.94 -15.32
C ARG A 10 -11.58 -3.15 -14.08
N SER A 11 -12.60 -3.63 -13.39
CA SER A 11 -12.94 -3.16 -12.05
C SER A 11 -12.17 -3.97 -11.03
N PHE A 12 -11.55 -3.29 -10.07
CA PHE A 12 -10.89 -3.93 -8.94
C PHE A 12 -11.69 -3.81 -7.64
N ARG A 13 -12.98 -3.42 -7.73
CA ARG A 13 -13.84 -3.38 -6.54
C ARG A 13 -13.95 -4.77 -5.89
N PRO A 14 -14.21 -4.84 -4.58
CA PRO A 14 -14.44 -6.11 -3.90
C PRO A 14 -15.49 -6.97 -4.62
N GLY A 15 -15.08 -8.16 -5.09
CA GLY A 15 -15.95 -9.11 -5.79
C GLY A 15 -15.80 -9.12 -7.31
N ASP A 16 -15.25 -8.07 -7.92
CA ASP A 16 -15.22 -7.94 -9.39
C ASP A 16 -14.00 -8.63 -10.03
N ASP A 17 -12.89 -8.72 -9.30
CA ASP A 17 -11.65 -9.31 -9.77
C ASP A 17 -11.20 -10.46 -8.86
N HIS A 18 -10.72 -11.56 -9.45
CA HIS A 18 -10.33 -12.76 -8.72
C HIS A 18 -8.95 -12.66 -8.05
N MET A 19 -8.07 -11.76 -8.51
CA MET A 19 -6.69 -11.61 -8.01
C MET A 19 -6.51 -10.34 -7.19
N TRP A 20 -7.14 -9.26 -7.61
CA TRP A 20 -6.86 -7.92 -7.10
C TRP A 20 -8.07 -7.32 -6.40
N THR A 21 -7.83 -6.46 -5.41
CA THR A 21 -8.88 -5.71 -4.70
C THR A 21 -8.38 -4.30 -4.43
N SER A 22 -9.06 -3.29 -4.95
CA SER A 22 -8.82 -1.89 -4.61
C SER A 22 -9.44 -1.53 -3.26
N LEU A 23 -8.95 -0.45 -2.65
CA LEU A 23 -9.39 0.02 -1.33
C LEU A 23 -10.12 1.37 -1.43
N GLU A 24 -11.01 1.63 -0.47
CA GLU A 24 -11.76 2.87 -0.33
C GLU A 24 -11.69 3.35 1.13
N LYS A 25 -10.61 4.05 1.47
CA LYS A 25 -10.36 4.60 2.81
C LYS A 25 -9.13 5.52 2.82
N PRO A 26 -8.93 6.34 3.86
CA PRO A 26 -7.64 7.02 4.09
C PRO A 26 -6.50 6.03 4.17
N ASP A 27 -5.31 6.37 3.67
CA ASP A 27 -4.11 5.55 3.93
C ASP A 27 -3.93 5.38 5.44
N GLY A 28 -3.87 6.51 6.16
CA GLY A 28 -3.90 6.56 7.62
C GLY A 28 -2.58 6.19 8.32
N VAL A 29 -1.50 5.97 7.56
CA VAL A 29 -0.14 5.78 8.09
C VAL A 29 0.84 6.82 7.52
N ASN A 30 2.01 6.95 8.13
CA ASN A 30 3.14 7.76 7.63
C ASN A 30 2.85 9.25 7.31
N GLY A 31 1.78 9.83 7.85
CA GLY A 31 1.38 11.21 7.53
C GLY A 31 0.90 11.39 6.08
N ALA A 32 0.39 10.31 5.46
CA ALA A 32 -0.19 10.33 4.13
C ALA A 32 -1.26 11.43 3.97
N LEU A 33 -1.25 12.07 2.81
CA LEU A 33 -2.12 13.22 2.49
C LEU A 33 -3.31 12.83 1.62
N GLU A 34 -3.40 11.56 1.25
CA GLU A 34 -4.34 11.02 0.28
C GLU A 34 -5.39 10.07 0.87
N LEU A 35 -6.50 9.97 0.15
CA LEU A 35 -7.46 8.87 0.27
C LEU A 35 -7.26 7.88 -0.87
N TYR A 36 -7.36 6.58 -0.57
CA TYR A 36 -7.51 5.56 -1.60
C TYR A 36 -8.96 5.43 -2.01
N SER A 37 -9.21 5.36 -3.33
CA SER A 37 -10.54 5.17 -3.88
C SER A 37 -10.58 4.15 -5.01
N HIS A 38 -11.70 3.44 -5.11
CA HIS A 38 -11.88 2.37 -6.09
C HIS A 38 -11.80 2.86 -7.55
N ASN A 39 -12.17 4.11 -7.82
CA ASN A 39 -12.23 4.71 -9.15
C ASN A 39 -10.93 5.40 -9.59
N MET A 40 -9.87 5.33 -8.77
CA MET A 40 -8.55 5.85 -9.10
C MET A 40 -7.61 4.79 -9.69
N THR A 41 -8.14 3.67 -10.12
CA THR A 41 -7.38 2.58 -10.73
C THR A 41 -8.24 1.79 -11.70
N SER A 42 -7.62 1.30 -12.77
CA SER A 42 -8.21 0.34 -13.69
C SER A 42 -7.09 -0.19 -14.59
N THR A 43 -7.47 -0.81 -15.70
CA THR A 43 -6.59 -1.18 -16.81
C THR A 43 -6.98 -0.38 -18.05
N LYS A 44 -6.00 -0.01 -18.86
CA LYS A 44 -6.21 0.68 -20.14
C LYS A 44 -5.34 0.00 -21.21
N CYS A 45 -5.77 0.11 -22.46
CA CYS A 45 -4.92 -0.23 -23.60
C CYS A 45 -4.73 1.01 -24.46
N ASP A 46 -3.51 1.21 -24.95
CA ASP A 46 -3.18 2.26 -25.91
C ASP A 46 -3.44 1.78 -27.34
N ASP A 47 -3.38 2.71 -28.31
CA ASP A 47 -3.70 2.45 -29.71
C ASP A 47 -2.72 1.46 -30.37
N ASP A 48 -1.53 1.27 -29.78
CA ASP A 48 -0.52 0.29 -30.20
C ASP A 48 -0.82 -1.14 -29.70
N GLY A 49 -1.90 -1.33 -28.93
CA GLY A 49 -2.31 -2.60 -28.35
C GLY A 49 -1.64 -2.92 -27.01
N THR A 50 -0.78 -2.03 -26.49
CA THR A 50 -0.16 -2.20 -25.16
C THR A 50 -1.21 -1.93 -24.08
N CYS A 51 -1.53 -2.96 -23.29
CA CYS A 51 -2.40 -2.83 -22.13
C CYS A 51 -1.60 -2.73 -20.83
N TYR A 52 -2.10 -1.97 -19.87
CA TYR A 52 -1.44 -1.74 -18.59
C TYR A 52 -2.44 -1.46 -17.47
N PHE A 53 -2.05 -1.85 -16.26
CA PHE A 53 -2.64 -1.37 -15.02
C PHE A 53 -2.19 0.06 -14.73
N TYR A 54 -3.10 0.90 -14.24
CA TYR A 54 -2.74 2.24 -13.79
C TYR A 54 -3.33 2.58 -12.42
N ILE A 55 -2.63 3.46 -11.72
CA ILE A 55 -3.13 4.23 -10.59
C ILE A 55 -3.11 5.70 -11.01
N LYS A 56 -4.20 6.39 -10.76
CA LYS A 56 -4.35 7.83 -10.94
C LYS A 56 -4.27 8.50 -9.58
N THR A 57 -3.58 9.64 -9.52
CA THR A 57 -3.64 10.55 -8.38
C THR A 57 -4.17 11.89 -8.85
N VAL A 58 -5.04 12.51 -8.06
CA VAL A 58 -5.60 13.83 -8.34
C VAL A 58 -5.55 14.73 -7.11
N ASP A 59 -5.45 16.03 -7.36
CA ASP A 59 -5.64 17.07 -6.36
C ASP A 59 -7.15 17.19 -6.08
N GLU A 60 -7.57 16.79 -4.89
CA GLU A 60 -8.97 16.82 -4.49
C GLU A 60 -9.09 16.90 -2.98
N VAL A 61 -9.65 18.00 -2.48
CA VAL A 61 -9.88 18.20 -1.06
C VAL A 61 -11.01 17.29 -0.59
N ASN A 62 -10.69 16.38 0.30
CA ASN A 62 -11.61 15.48 0.95
C ASN A 62 -11.59 15.72 2.46
N VAL A 63 -12.77 15.71 3.08
CA VAL A 63 -12.92 15.90 4.53
C VAL A 63 -13.62 14.69 5.10
N ILE A 64 -13.05 14.11 6.15
CA ILE A 64 -13.66 13.00 6.87
C ILE A 64 -13.85 13.41 8.32
N HIS A 65 -15.09 13.23 8.79
CA HIS A 65 -15.46 13.45 10.17
C HIS A 65 -15.16 12.19 10.99
N VAL A 66 -14.18 12.27 11.89
CA VAL A 66 -13.71 11.11 12.67
C VAL A 66 -13.79 11.38 14.16
N TYR A 67 -14.02 10.32 14.94
CA TYR A 67 -13.92 10.39 16.40
C TYR A 67 -12.46 10.23 16.82
N ASN A 68 -11.89 11.25 17.45
CA ASN A 68 -10.53 11.22 17.96
C ASN A 68 -10.53 10.83 19.45
N MET A 69 -10.13 9.60 19.74
CA MET A 69 -9.98 9.11 21.12
C MET A 69 -8.73 9.65 21.83
N TYR A 70 -7.81 10.29 21.10
CA TYR A 70 -6.54 10.79 21.63
C TYR A 70 -6.59 12.27 22.05
N THR A 71 -7.73 12.96 21.87
CA THR A 71 -7.95 14.30 22.43
C THR A 71 -8.48 14.22 23.87
N HIS A 72 -8.31 15.29 24.64
CA HIS A 72 -8.80 15.39 26.01
C HIS A 72 -9.64 16.67 26.18
N PRO A 73 -10.98 16.58 26.18
CA PRO A 73 -11.80 15.37 26.09
C PRO A 73 -11.82 14.76 24.66
N PRO A 74 -12.07 13.44 24.53
CA PRO A 74 -12.30 12.81 23.24
C PRO A 74 -13.47 13.45 22.50
N SER A 75 -13.28 13.80 21.23
CA SER A 75 -14.30 14.50 20.44
C SER A 75 -14.20 14.15 18.97
N PHE A 76 -15.26 14.47 18.23
CA PHE A 76 -15.18 14.45 16.77
C PHE A 76 -14.33 15.62 16.25
N GLN A 77 -13.64 15.39 15.14
CA GLN A 77 -12.89 16.40 14.41
C GLN A 77 -12.95 16.12 12.91
N ASP A 78 -12.77 17.17 12.13
CA ASP A 78 -12.61 17.07 10.67
C ASP A 78 -11.13 16.87 10.33
N VAL A 79 -10.86 15.87 9.50
CA VAL A 79 -9.52 15.59 8.97
C VAL A 79 -9.54 15.81 7.46
N TYR A 80 -8.54 16.55 6.97
CA TYR A 80 -8.43 16.95 5.58
C TYR A 80 -7.40 16.09 4.85
N PHE A 81 -7.78 15.62 3.67
CA PHE A 81 -6.92 14.95 2.71
C PHE A 81 -6.94 15.78 1.43
N TRP A 82 -5.76 16.02 0.86
CA TRP A 82 -5.58 16.95 -0.26
C TRP A 82 -5.54 16.25 -1.61
N TYR A 83 -5.35 14.94 -1.58
CA TYR A 83 -5.20 14.11 -2.77
C TYR A 83 -6.10 12.90 -2.70
N ARG A 84 -6.41 12.35 -3.87
CA ARG A 84 -7.05 11.04 -4.00
C ARG A 84 -6.22 10.17 -4.94
N GLY A 85 -5.92 8.95 -4.50
CA GLY A 85 -5.15 7.95 -5.23
C GLY A 85 -5.81 6.57 -5.16
N ALA A 86 -5.07 5.51 -5.47
CA ALA A 86 -5.54 4.14 -5.29
C ALA A 86 -4.48 3.24 -4.66
N MET A 87 -4.96 2.23 -3.94
CA MET A 87 -4.18 1.09 -3.51
C MET A 87 -4.93 -0.17 -3.94
N VAL A 88 -4.19 -1.13 -4.49
CA VAL A 88 -4.69 -2.44 -4.92
C VAL A 88 -3.86 -3.53 -4.25
N GLN A 89 -4.53 -4.56 -3.74
CA GLN A 89 -3.89 -5.65 -3.00
C GLN A 89 -4.45 -7.02 -3.38
N SER A 90 -3.61 -8.05 -3.24
CA SER A 90 -3.96 -9.45 -3.47
C SER A 90 -4.13 -10.25 -2.17
N TRP A 91 -4.31 -9.56 -1.04
CA TRP A 91 -4.50 -10.15 0.30
C TRP A 91 -5.63 -11.20 0.29
N ASN A 92 -5.36 -12.40 0.83
CA ASN A 92 -6.23 -13.58 0.79
C ASN A 92 -6.69 -14.04 -0.62
N LYS A 93 -6.03 -13.59 -1.69
CA LYS A 93 -6.27 -14.04 -3.07
C LYS A 93 -5.05 -14.71 -3.71
N PHE A 94 -3.85 -14.29 -3.31
CA PHE A 94 -2.58 -14.84 -3.76
C PHE A 94 -1.64 -15.09 -2.59
N CYS A 95 -0.96 -16.24 -2.60
CA CYS A 95 0.06 -16.60 -1.61
C CYS A 95 1.38 -16.89 -2.33
N TYR A 96 2.46 -16.32 -1.81
CA TYR A 96 3.82 -16.48 -2.33
C TYR A 96 4.73 -16.92 -1.17
N GLN A 97 5.40 -18.05 -1.32
CA GLN A 97 6.27 -18.64 -0.28
C GLN A 97 7.71 -18.87 -0.76
N GLY A 98 8.02 -18.53 -2.02
CA GLY A 98 9.36 -18.69 -2.60
C GLY A 98 9.34 -18.62 -4.13
N GLY A 99 10.49 -18.33 -4.72
CA GLY A 99 10.68 -18.21 -6.17
C GLY A 99 11.22 -16.83 -6.57
N MET A 100 10.77 -16.35 -7.73
CA MET A 100 11.06 -15.00 -8.22
C MET A 100 9.75 -14.23 -8.44
N LEU A 101 9.73 -12.97 -8.02
CA LEU A 101 8.66 -12.02 -8.29
C LEU A 101 9.23 -10.92 -9.19
N GLU A 102 8.63 -10.73 -10.35
CA GLU A 102 9.02 -9.70 -11.31
C GLU A 102 7.85 -8.74 -11.53
N VAL A 103 8.14 -7.45 -11.56
CA VAL A 103 7.17 -6.40 -11.88
C VAL A 103 7.82 -5.44 -12.87
N ARG A 104 7.16 -5.22 -14.01
CA ARG A 104 7.52 -4.15 -14.94
C ARG A 104 6.62 -2.94 -14.63
N ALA A 105 7.22 -1.85 -14.18
CA ALA A 105 6.48 -0.64 -13.81
C ALA A 105 7.12 0.60 -14.44
N GLN A 106 6.27 1.59 -14.74
CA GLN A 106 6.68 2.96 -15.03
C GLN A 106 6.25 3.82 -13.84
N LEU A 107 7.22 4.43 -13.16
CA LEU A 107 6.95 5.25 -12.00
C LEU A 107 6.51 6.67 -12.42
N PRO A 108 5.62 7.31 -11.65
CA PRO A 108 5.22 8.70 -11.90
C PRO A 108 6.40 9.66 -11.75
N GLY A 109 6.48 10.63 -12.65
CA GLY A 109 7.48 11.69 -12.65
C GLY A 109 7.30 12.60 -13.85
N VAL A 110 7.60 13.89 -13.70
CA VAL A 110 7.49 14.86 -14.80
C VAL A 110 8.80 14.86 -15.58
N THR A 111 8.88 14.06 -16.65
CA THR A 111 10.11 13.88 -17.44
C THR A 111 10.04 14.52 -18.84
N ASP A 112 8.97 15.26 -19.12
CA ASP A 112 8.82 15.96 -20.40
C ASP A 112 9.79 17.16 -20.50
N PRO A 113 10.60 17.30 -21.57
CA PRO A 113 11.57 18.39 -21.71
C PRO A 113 10.97 19.81 -21.64
N GLU A 114 9.71 19.99 -22.00
CA GLU A 114 9.00 21.27 -21.98
C GLU A 114 8.37 21.59 -20.61
N SER A 115 8.40 20.65 -19.66
CA SER A 115 7.82 20.81 -18.32
C SER A 115 8.51 21.85 -17.44
N GLY A 116 9.71 22.29 -17.82
CA GLY A 116 10.57 23.14 -17.00
C GLY A 116 11.20 22.40 -15.81
N ASN A 117 11.16 21.06 -15.79
CA ASN A 117 11.89 20.27 -14.79
C ASN A 117 13.42 20.37 -15.04
N PRO A 118 14.18 21.03 -14.13
CA PRO A 118 15.62 21.18 -14.32
C PRO A 118 16.38 19.85 -14.22
N ASP A 119 15.79 18.83 -13.55
CA ASP A 119 16.43 17.54 -13.34
C ASP A 119 16.56 16.74 -14.64
N ILE A 120 15.80 17.10 -15.69
CA ILE A 120 15.92 16.48 -17.03
C ILE A 120 17.32 16.66 -17.61
N ALA A 121 17.94 17.82 -17.36
CA ALA A 121 19.29 18.11 -17.84
C ALA A 121 20.37 17.24 -17.18
N LEU A 122 20.05 16.56 -16.06
CA LEU A 122 20.97 15.65 -15.36
C LEU A 122 21.06 14.27 -16.06
N GLY A 123 20.17 13.99 -17.02
CA GLY A 123 20.09 12.73 -17.76
C GLY A 123 19.50 11.58 -16.95
N GLU A 124 19.43 10.39 -17.57
CA GLU A 124 18.75 9.20 -17.02
C GLU A 124 19.33 8.71 -15.68
N ASN A 125 20.62 8.96 -15.44
CA ASN A 125 21.32 8.58 -14.21
C ASN A 125 21.49 9.76 -13.22
N GLY A 126 20.87 10.90 -13.53
CA GLY A 126 20.89 12.09 -12.70
C GLY A 126 20.14 11.88 -11.39
N LYS A 127 20.72 12.29 -10.27
CA LYS A 127 20.01 12.28 -8.98
C LYS A 127 19.02 13.44 -8.94
N VAL A 128 17.77 13.13 -8.60
CA VAL A 128 16.70 14.11 -8.38
C VAL A 128 17.16 15.19 -7.39
N GLN A 129 16.98 16.45 -7.76
CA GLN A 129 17.28 17.62 -6.92
C GLN A 129 16.01 18.40 -6.59
N ASN A 130 14.97 18.30 -7.42
CA ASN A 130 13.73 19.04 -7.25
C ASN A 130 12.51 18.11 -7.11
N THR A 131 12.14 17.83 -5.87
CA THR A 131 11.01 16.93 -5.54
C THR A 131 9.65 17.42 -6.03
N LYS A 132 9.50 18.71 -6.39
CA LYS A 132 8.24 19.26 -6.93
C LYS A 132 7.77 18.52 -8.19
N PHE A 133 8.71 17.98 -8.99
CA PHE A 133 8.41 17.26 -10.22
C PHE A 133 8.17 15.75 -10.02
N TYR A 134 8.24 15.28 -8.76
CA TYR A 134 8.07 13.89 -8.36
C TYR A 134 7.23 13.81 -7.08
N PRO A 135 5.96 14.27 -7.09
CA PRO A 135 5.20 14.55 -5.87
C PRO A 135 4.60 13.31 -5.19
N THR A 136 4.69 12.14 -5.82
CA THR A 136 4.05 10.91 -5.35
C THR A 136 5.07 9.91 -4.82
N TRP A 137 4.66 9.09 -3.86
CA TRP A 137 5.42 7.93 -3.39
C TRP A 137 4.80 6.63 -3.93
N PRO A 138 5.22 6.11 -5.09
CA PRO A 138 4.69 4.85 -5.60
C PRO A 138 5.21 3.68 -4.74
N GLY A 139 4.31 2.78 -4.33
CA GLY A 139 4.63 1.61 -3.53
C GLY A 139 4.29 0.30 -4.23
N ILE A 140 5.29 -0.58 -4.38
CA ILE A 140 5.13 -1.97 -4.80
C ILE A 140 5.89 -2.82 -3.79
N TRP A 141 5.15 -3.56 -2.96
CA TRP A 141 5.73 -4.25 -1.80
C TRP A 141 4.89 -5.47 -1.42
N MET A 142 5.43 -6.31 -0.54
CA MET A 142 4.78 -7.52 -0.05
C MET A 142 4.61 -7.47 1.48
N LEU A 143 3.57 -8.14 1.97
CA LEU A 143 3.28 -8.29 3.39
C LEU A 143 2.87 -9.73 3.68
N GLY A 144 3.25 -10.25 4.85
CA GLY A 144 2.75 -11.53 5.34
C GLY A 144 1.23 -11.54 5.47
N ASN A 145 0.58 -12.65 5.12
CA ASN A 145 -0.88 -12.72 4.95
C ASN A 145 -1.69 -12.52 6.25
N LEU A 146 -1.06 -12.59 7.43
CA LEU A 146 -1.71 -12.41 8.73
C LEU A 146 -2.14 -10.95 8.98
N GLY A 147 -1.49 -9.98 8.33
CA GLY A 147 -1.88 -8.57 8.33
C GLY A 147 -2.51 -8.18 7.00
N ARG A 148 -3.49 -7.26 7.05
CA ARG A 148 -3.99 -6.58 5.86
C ARG A 148 -3.43 -5.18 5.83
N ALA A 149 -2.68 -4.86 4.77
CA ALA A 149 -2.05 -3.56 4.59
C ALA A 149 -3.06 -2.42 4.81
N ILE A 150 -2.60 -1.35 5.46
CA ILE A 150 -3.39 -0.17 5.86
C ILE A 150 -4.59 -0.41 6.80
N PHE A 151 -4.83 -1.64 7.27
CA PHE A 151 -5.78 -1.94 8.36
C PHE A 151 -5.03 -2.08 9.67
N SER A 152 -4.83 -0.97 10.38
CA SER A 152 -3.97 -0.90 11.57
C SER A 152 -4.31 -1.93 12.65
N ALA A 153 -5.58 -2.27 12.86
CA ALA A 153 -5.96 -3.30 13.83
C ALA A 153 -5.42 -4.72 13.50
N SER A 154 -5.17 -4.99 12.21
CA SER A 154 -4.59 -6.26 11.75
C SER A 154 -3.07 -6.25 11.68
N THR A 155 -2.45 -5.08 11.52
CA THR A 155 -0.98 -4.95 11.40
C THR A 155 -0.31 -4.51 12.70
N ASN A 156 -1.07 -4.05 13.70
CA ASN A 156 -0.53 -3.64 14.99
C ASN A 156 0.14 -4.83 15.69
N ARG A 157 1.37 -4.61 16.17
CA ARG A 157 2.21 -5.64 16.82
C ARG A 157 2.51 -6.86 15.92
N MET A 158 2.45 -6.69 14.61
CA MET A 158 2.88 -7.69 13.62
C MET A 158 4.26 -7.36 13.00
N TRP A 159 4.80 -6.18 13.28
CA TRP A 159 6.00 -5.59 12.66
C TRP A 159 7.03 -5.25 13.76
N PRO A 160 8.37 -5.32 13.52
CA PRO A 160 9.07 -5.54 12.25
C PRO A 160 9.41 -6.99 11.91
N TYR A 161 9.33 -7.91 12.87
CA TYR A 161 9.84 -9.26 12.70
C TYR A 161 8.81 -10.26 13.23
N SER A 162 8.41 -11.18 12.36
CA SER A 162 7.92 -12.49 12.79
C SER A 162 9.16 -13.31 13.14
N TYR A 163 9.44 -13.39 14.44
CA TYR A 163 10.60 -14.08 14.97
C TYR A 163 10.16 -15.45 15.51
N ASP A 164 10.69 -16.52 14.91
CA ASP A 164 10.37 -17.92 15.26
C ASP A 164 11.18 -18.46 16.45
N GLU A 165 11.81 -17.57 17.24
CA GLU A 165 12.54 -17.93 18.44
C GLU A 165 12.03 -17.13 19.64
N CYS A 166 11.89 -17.78 20.80
CA CYS A 166 11.53 -17.10 22.03
C CYS A 166 12.79 -16.57 22.73
N ASP A 167 13.17 -15.33 22.41
CA ASP A 167 14.30 -14.63 23.03
C ASP A 167 13.87 -13.27 23.60
N ALA A 168 13.56 -13.27 24.90
CA ALA A 168 13.14 -12.07 25.62
C ALA A 168 14.30 -11.09 25.90
N ASP A 169 15.56 -11.50 25.72
CA ASP A 169 16.72 -10.63 25.90
C ASP A 169 16.95 -9.76 24.67
N VAL A 170 16.53 -10.24 23.48
CA VAL A 170 16.61 -9.49 22.22
C VAL A 170 15.37 -8.61 22.00
N PHE A 171 14.18 -9.11 22.33
CA PHE A 171 12.92 -8.40 22.08
C PHE A 171 11.86 -8.77 23.11
N ASP A 172 11.21 -7.77 23.73
CA ASP A 172 10.10 -8.01 24.66
C ASP A 172 8.90 -8.62 23.90
N PRO A 173 8.56 -9.90 24.17
CA PRO A 173 7.53 -10.62 23.42
C PRO A 173 6.15 -9.96 23.50
N SER A 174 5.87 -9.12 24.50
CA SER A 174 4.60 -8.42 24.63
C SER A 174 4.32 -7.41 23.51
N PHE A 175 5.35 -6.99 22.78
CA PHE A 175 5.24 -6.12 21.61
C PHE A 175 4.97 -6.86 20.30
N GLN A 176 5.00 -8.20 20.29
CA GLN A 176 4.66 -9.04 19.14
C GLN A 176 3.39 -9.84 19.44
N ARG A 177 2.39 -9.73 18.56
CA ARG A 177 1.07 -10.33 18.78
C ARG A 177 1.06 -11.85 18.56
N ILE A 178 1.87 -12.32 17.63
CA ILE A 178 2.03 -13.74 17.31
C ILE A 178 3.49 -14.04 17.56
N SER A 179 3.81 -14.74 18.65
CA SER A 179 5.17 -14.87 19.16
C SER A 179 5.52 -16.33 19.40
N ALA A 180 6.77 -16.69 19.13
CA ALA A 180 7.31 -17.99 19.46
C ALA A 180 7.38 -18.28 20.98
N CYS A 181 7.14 -17.28 21.85
CA CYS A 181 7.04 -17.49 23.30
C CYS A 181 5.65 -17.97 23.77
N GLU A 182 4.64 -18.01 22.88
CA GLU A 182 3.26 -18.34 23.24
C GLU A 182 2.97 -19.83 22.98
N ASP A 183 2.66 -20.58 24.03
CA ASP A 183 2.37 -22.02 23.97
C ASP A 183 0.91 -22.32 23.65
N ASN A 184 0.01 -21.33 23.75
CA ASN A 184 -1.39 -21.45 23.39
C ASN A 184 -1.94 -20.19 22.70
N PRO A 185 -1.49 -19.90 21.45
CA PRO A 185 -1.85 -18.66 20.76
C PRO A 185 -3.32 -18.59 20.32
N GLY A 186 -4.03 -19.72 20.35
CA GLY A 186 -5.43 -19.82 19.92
C GLY A 186 -5.61 -19.57 18.41
N TYR A 187 -6.87 -19.38 17.98
CA TYR A 187 -7.23 -18.99 16.60
C TYR A 187 -6.66 -19.87 15.47
N GLY A 188 -6.29 -21.12 15.77
CA GLY A 188 -5.68 -22.04 14.81
C GLY A 188 -4.20 -21.80 14.52
N LEU A 189 -3.54 -20.95 15.31
CA LEU A 189 -2.09 -20.74 15.24
C LEU A 189 -1.35 -21.88 15.95
N ASN A 190 -0.13 -22.16 15.50
CA ASN A 190 0.71 -23.20 16.09
C ASN A 190 1.38 -22.68 17.38
N PRO A 191 1.45 -23.50 18.45
CA PRO A 191 2.25 -23.19 19.62
C PRO A 191 3.72 -22.92 19.26
N ASN A 192 4.30 -21.90 19.90
CA ASN A 192 5.71 -21.52 19.80
C ASN A 192 6.17 -21.18 18.37
N GLN A 193 5.34 -20.47 17.60
CA GLN A 193 5.68 -19.93 16.28
C GLN A 193 5.30 -18.44 16.18
N GLY A 194 6.15 -17.62 15.53
CA GLY A 194 6.05 -16.15 15.51
C GLY A 194 5.89 -15.52 14.13
#